data_AF-A0A5N5E2Y5-F1
#
_entry.id   AF-A0A5N5E2Y5-F1
#
_cell.length_a   1.000
_cell.length_b   1.000
_cell.length_c   1.000
_cell.angle_alpha   90.00
_cell.angle_beta   90.00
_cell.angle_gamma   90.00
#
_symmetry.space_group_name_H-M   'P 1'
#
loop_
_entity.id
_entity.type
_entity.pdbx_description
1 polymer ?
#
loop_
_entity_poly.entity_id
_entity_poly.type
_entity_poly.pdbx_seq_one_letter_code
_entity_poly.pdbx_strand_id
1 'polypeptide(L)'
;MDSMPSPVIASEGHSSWQTLHEWFNEPHDYEWIKHQRSGRAIIPIFRTLLGMMTIIFGLSAFYKLIGPDTPPTTPGKALSIFMICTCVGIAACWFTQPFPGRRGLLAFGIFADLGIAAAVLLVPDRSSATFGCTVFAVTGTFATLFVSARWLVAHVVWSTTITTTVFVLAYLEGDVDITTLLARGTVLFGAVTLVPIFAHLTWRTLYRDAQYSDRDPLTGLFNRRGL
;
A
#
# COMPACT_ATOMS: atom_id res chain seq x y z
N MET A 1 -3.58 43.98 44.21
CA MET A 1 -3.43 44.33 42.79
C MET A 1 -2.94 43.08 42.10
N ASP A 2 -3.88 42.25 41.70
CA ASP A 2 -3.65 40.95 41.07
C ASP A 2 -3.09 41.16 39.66
N SER A 3 -1.89 40.65 39.43
CA SER A 3 -1.27 40.57 38.12
C SER A 3 -2.03 39.54 37.26
N MET A 4 -2.73 40.01 36.24
CA MET A 4 -3.35 39.14 35.24
C MET A 4 -2.30 38.24 34.56
N PRO A 5 -2.60 36.97 34.26
CA PRO A 5 -1.78 36.15 33.38
C PRO A 5 -1.80 36.73 31.97
N SER A 6 -0.62 36.93 31.38
CA SER A 6 -0.44 37.26 29.98
C SER A 6 -1.17 36.25 29.07
N PRO A 7 -1.82 36.71 27.98
CA PRO A 7 -2.51 35.81 27.06
C PRO A 7 -1.51 34.84 26.44
N VAL A 8 -1.85 33.54 26.52
CA VAL A 8 -1.17 32.48 25.77
C VAL A 8 -1.22 32.86 24.30
N ILE A 9 -0.05 33.12 23.71
CA ILE A 9 0.11 33.36 22.28
C ILE A 9 -0.55 32.18 21.56
N ALA A 10 -1.62 32.46 20.81
CA ALA A 10 -2.28 31.48 19.96
C ALA A 10 -1.23 30.82 19.08
N SER A 11 -1.18 29.48 19.06
CA SER A 11 -0.30 28.73 18.17
C SER A 11 -0.47 29.25 16.76
N GLU A 12 0.60 29.77 16.15
CA GLU A 12 0.60 30.12 14.73
C GLU A 12 0.03 28.93 13.96
N GLY A 13 -1.11 29.16 13.30
CA GLY A 13 -1.86 28.11 12.67
C GLY A 13 -1.01 27.45 11.59
N HIS A 14 -0.45 26.28 11.88
CA HIS A 14 0.16 25.42 10.86
C HIS A 14 -0.90 25.18 9.79
N SER A 15 -0.66 25.69 8.58
CA SER A 15 -1.60 25.50 7.48
C SER A 15 -1.64 24.02 7.12
N SER A 16 -2.83 23.45 6.94
CA SER A 16 -2.97 22.04 6.52
C SER A 16 -2.20 21.74 5.24
N TRP A 17 -2.03 22.75 4.37
CA TRP A 17 -1.21 22.64 3.17
C TRP A 17 0.27 22.43 3.47
N GLN A 18 0.83 23.12 4.48
CA GLN A 18 2.22 22.94 4.90
C GLN A 18 2.43 21.53 5.46
N THR A 19 1.51 21.02 6.29
CA THR A 19 1.57 19.65 6.80
C THR A 19 1.56 18.61 5.68
N LEU A 20 0.72 18.80 4.66
CA LEU A 20 0.70 17.90 3.49
C LEU A 20 1.99 17.98 2.66
N HIS A 21 2.52 19.19 2.48
CA HIS A 21 3.78 19.39 1.76
C HIS A 21 4.97 18.77 2.50
N GLU A 22 5.02 18.90 3.82
CA GLU A 22 6.02 18.26 4.68
C GLU A 22 5.90 16.74 4.61
N TRP A 23 4.69 16.20 4.76
CA TRP A 23 4.42 14.76 4.63
C TRP A 23 4.88 14.20 3.28
N PHE A 24 4.60 14.92 2.19
CA PHE A 24 4.97 14.47 0.85
C PHE A 24 6.50 14.46 0.64
N ASN A 25 7.21 15.39 1.26
CA ASN A 25 8.67 15.53 1.15
C ASN A 25 9.44 14.87 2.30
N GLU A 26 8.74 14.21 3.23
CA GLU A 26 9.35 13.56 4.38
C GLU A 26 10.33 12.46 3.90
N PRO A 27 11.60 12.49 4.33
CA PRO A 27 12.55 11.44 4.00
C PRO A 27 12.11 10.12 4.67
N HIS A 28 12.00 9.07 3.86
CA HIS A 28 11.63 7.75 4.36
C HIS A 28 12.88 6.91 4.62
N ASP A 29 13.12 6.58 5.90
CA ASP A 29 14.17 5.65 6.27
C ASP A 29 13.73 4.21 6.04
N TYR A 30 14.19 3.60 4.94
CA TYR A 30 13.88 2.21 4.61
C TYR A 30 14.63 1.19 5.49
N GLU A 31 15.66 1.64 6.21
CA GLU A 31 16.50 0.78 7.04
C GLU A 31 16.15 0.89 8.53
N TRP A 32 15.17 1.75 8.89
CA TRP A 32 14.76 2.00 10.28
C TRP A 32 14.38 0.70 11.01
N ILE A 33 13.65 -0.19 10.33
CA ILE A 33 13.18 -1.47 10.88
C ILE A 33 14.35 -2.38 11.31
N LYS A 34 15.52 -2.25 10.67
CA LYS A 34 16.70 -3.06 10.99
C LYS A 34 17.45 -2.53 12.22
N HIS A 35 17.37 -1.22 12.47
CA HIS A 35 18.09 -0.57 13.56
C HIS A 35 17.29 -0.52 14.86
N GLN A 36 15.95 -0.48 14.80
CA GLN A 36 15.12 -0.41 15.99
C GLN A 36 15.04 -1.75 16.74
N ARG A 37 15.30 -1.75 18.06
CA ARG A 37 15.22 -2.94 18.92
C ARG A 37 13.81 -3.57 18.92
N SER A 38 12.76 -2.75 18.91
CA SER A 38 11.35 -3.20 18.78
C SER A 38 11.03 -3.80 17.41
N GLY A 39 11.79 -3.44 16.37
CA GLY A 39 11.68 -4.00 15.03
C GLY A 39 11.90 -5.52 15.01
N ARG A 40 12.78 -6.04 15.88
CA ARG A 40 13.15 -7.47 15.92
C ARG A 40 11.96 -8.40 16.18
N ALA A 41 10.99 -7.98 16.99
CA ALA A 41 9.81 -8.79 17.31
C ALA A 41 8.74 -8.74 16.22
N ILE A 42 8.58 -7.62 15.52
CA ILE A 42 7.50 -7.42 14.54
C ILE A 42 7.90 -7.82 13.10
N ILE A 43 9.19 -7.78 12.76
CA ILE A 43 9.72 -8.22 11.46
C ILE A 43 9.20 -9.61 11.04
N PRO A 44 9.27 -10.68 11.86
CA PRO A 44 8.80 -11.99 11.43
C PRO A 44 7.28 -12.00 11.15
N ILE A 45 6.50 -11.19 11.89
CA ILE A 45 5.06 -11.05 11.66
C ILE A 45 4.81 -10.39 10.28
N PHE A 46 5.48 -9.27 9.98
CA PHE A 46 5.35 -8.62 8.68
C PHE A 46 5.80 -9.50 7.53
N ARG A 47 6.92 -10.22 7.68
CA ARG A 47 7.39 -11.19 6.68
C ARG A 47 6.37 -12.29 6.44
N THR A 48 5.76 -12.81 7.52
CA THR A 48 4.76 -13.87 7.41
C THR A 48 3.51 -13.35 6.71
N LEU A 49 3.00 -12.18 7.10
CA LEU A 49 1.83 -11.56 6.46
C LEU A 49 2.08 -11.29 4.98
N LEU A 50 3.22 -10.68 4.61
CA LEU A 50 3.56 -10.40 3.22
C LEU A 50 3.77 -11.67 2.40
N GLY A 51 4.38 -12.70 2.98
CA GLY A 51 4.48 -14.03 2.38
C GLY A 51 3.12 -14.66 2.11
N MET A 52 2.21 -14.62 3.10
CA MET A 52 0.84 -15.12 2.96
C MET A 52 0.04 -14.33 1.92
N MET A 53 0.17 -13.00 1.88
CA MET A 53 -0.47 -12.19 0.84
C MET A 53 0.03 -12.56 -0.55
N THR A 54 1.34 -12.77 -0.70
CA THR A 54 1.95 -13.20 -1.96
C THR A 54 1.44 -14.58 -2.40
N ILE A 55 1.26 -15.52 -1.46
CA ILE A 55 0.64 -16.82 -1.75
C ILE A 55 -0.80 -16.63 -2.23
N ILE A 56 -1.60 -15.78 -1.57
CA ILE A 56 -2.98 -15.52 -1.98
C ILE A 56 -3.04 -14.97 -3.41
N PHE A 57 -2.11 -14.08 -3.79
CA PHE A 57 -2.02 -13.58 -5.15
C PHE A 57 -1.63 -14.68 -6.15
N GLY A 58 -0.67 -15.53 -5.80
CA GLY A 58 -0.31 -16.70 -6.60
C GLY A 58 -1.47 -17.68 -6.78
N LEU A 59 -2.24 -17.95 -5.73
CA LEU A 59 -3.45 -18.78 -5.77
C LEU A 59 -4.54 -18.16 -6.64
N SER A 60 -4.75 -16.85 -6.56
CA SER A 60 -5.69 -16.15 -7.43
C SER A 60 -5.33 -16.31 -8.91
N ALA A 61 -4.04 -16.15 -9.26
CA ALA A 61 -3.56 -16.38 -10.62
C ALA A 61 -3.70 -17.85 -11.04
N PHE A 62 -3.45 -18.80 -10.13
CA PHE A 62 -3.64 -20.23 -10.37
C PHE A 62 -5.10 -20.59 -10.65
N TYR A 63 -6.05 -20.11 -9.83
CA TYR A 63 -7.47 -20.37 -10.05
C TYR A 63 -7.98 -19.77 -11.36
N LYS A 64 -7.49 -18.58 -11.74
CA LYS A 64 -7.81 -17.99 -13.05
C LYS A 64 -7.28 -18.84 -14.21
N LEU A 65 -6.11 -19.45 -14.06
CA LEU A 65 -5.48 -20.27 -15.11
C LEU A 65 -6.18 -21.63 -15.34
N ILE A 66 -6.83 -22.19 -14.30
CA ILE A 66 -7.58 -23.46 -14.42
C ILE A 66 -9.09 -23.26 -14.57
N GLY A 67 -9.57 -22.05 -14.30
CA GLY A 67 -10.99 -21.70 -14.27
C GLY A 67 -11.56 -21.34 -15.64
N PRO A 68 -12.87 -21.03 -15.70
CA PRO A 68 -13.54 -20.62 -16.93
C PRO A 68 -12.96 -19.31 -17.52
N ASP A 69 -12.41 -18.44 -16.67
CA ASP A 69 -11.81 -17.14 -17.05
C ASP A 69 -10.35 -17.25 -17.51
N THR A 70 -9.92 -18.44 -17.93
CA THR A 70 -8.56 -18.66 -18.41
C THR A 70 -8.30 -17.76 -19.63
N PRO A 71 -7.17 -17.03 -19.67
CA PRO A 71 -6.84 -16.20 -20.83
C PRO A 71 -6.85 -17.02 -22.13
N PRO A 72 -7.59 -16.60 -23.17
CA PRO A 72 -7.70 -17.37 -24.41
C PRO A 72 -6.39 -17.37 -25.21
N THR A 73 -5.55 -16.34 -25.01
CA THR A 73 -4.30 -16.14 -25.75
C THR A 73 -3.13 -16.85 -25.07
N THR A 74 -2.23 -17.45 -25.88
CA THR A 74 -0.96 -18.01 -25.42
C THR A 74 -0.15 -17.05 -24.53
N PRO A 75 0.03 -15.75 -24.89
CA PRO A 75 0.73 -14.81 -24.00
C PRO A 75 0.03 -14.59 -22.66
N GLY A 76 -1.31 -14.59 -22.61
CA GLY A 76 -2.06 -14.45 -21.36
C GLY A 76 -1.82 -15.63 -20.42
N LYS A 77 -1.86 -16.86 -20.95
CA LYS A 77 -1.53 -18.07 -20.16
C LYS A 77 -0.09 -18.08 -19.68
N ALA A 78 0.85 -17.69 -20.55
CA ALA A 78 2.27 -17.58 -20.18
C ALA A 78 2.50 -16.57 -19.06
N LEU A 79 1.81 -15.42 -19.09
CA LEU A 79 1.85 -14.43 -18.02
C LEU A 79 1.31 -15.00 -16.69
N SER A 80 0.17 -15.72 -16.72
CA SER A 80 -0.38 -16.35 -15.51
C SER A 80 0.62 -17.33 -14.89
N ILE A 81 1.24 -18.20 -15.70
CA ILE A 81 2.26 -19.14 -15.23
C ILE A 81 3.46 -18.39 -14.65
N PHE A 82 3.95 -17.36 -15.35
CA PHE A 82 5.03 -16.52 -14.87
C PHE A 82 4.70 -15.91 -13.49
N MET A 83 3.52 -15.32 -13.33
CA MET A 83 3.08 -14.73 -12.07
C MET A 83 2.99 -15.76 -10.95
N ILE A 84 2.47 -16.96 -11.22
CA ILE A 84 2.41 -18.05 -10.24
C ILE A 84 3.83 -18.41 -9.78
N CYS A 85 4.75 -18.67 -10.72
CA CYS A 85 6.13 -19.03 -10.41
C CYS A 85 6.85 -17.91 -9.63
N THR A 86 6.66 -16.65 -10.03
CA THR A 86 7.27 -15.51 -9.33
C THR A 86 6.68 -15.32 -7.93
N CYS A 87 5.36 -15.45 -7.75
CA CYS A 87 4.73 -15.41 -6.43
C CYS A 87 5.26 -16.51 -5.50
N VAL A 88 5.46 -17.74 -6.00
CA VAL A 88 6.07 -18.83 -5.22
C VAL A 88 7.49 -18.44 -4.79
N GLY A 89 8.31 -17.93 -5.71
CA GLY A 89 9.67 -17.48 -5.41
C GLY A 89 9.70 -16.35 -4.38
N ILE A 90 8.88 -15.31 -4.55
CA ILE A 90 8.80 -14.16 -3.65
C ILE A 90 8.27 -14.58 -2.27
N ALA A 91 7.25 -15.43 -2.21
CA ALA A 91 6.73 -15.97 -0.96
C ALA A 91 7.81 -16.75 -0.20
N ALA A 92 8.57 -17.61 -0.89
CA ALA A 92 9.71 -18.30 -0.31
C ALA A 92 10.77 -17.32 0.20
N CYS A 93 11.04 -16.22 -0.53
CA CYS A 93 11.92 -15.16 -0.06
C CYS A 93 11.40 -14.49 1.21
N TRP A 94 10.10 -14.19 1.32
CA TRP A 94 9.53 -13.62 2.54
C TRP A 94 9.71 -14.53 3.75
N PHE A 95 9.51 -15.84 3.60
CA PHE A 95 9.65 -16.79 4.71
C PHE A 95 11.10 -17.11 5.07
N THR A 96 12.04 -17.07 4.11
CA THR A 96 13.42 -17.53 4.34
C THR A 96 14.45 -16.40 4.46
N GLN A 97 14.30 -15.31 3.70
CA GLN A 97 15.32 -14.27 3.58
C GLN A 97 15.10 -13.10 4.56
N PRO A 98 16.17 -12.43 5.05
CA PRO A 98 16.04 -11.24 5.90
C PRO A 98 15.11 -10.18 5.30
N PHE A 99 14.50 -9.36 6.17
CA PHE A 99 13.60 -8.30 5.72
C PHE A 99 14.30 -7.39 4.69
N PRO A 100 13.69 -7.16 3.52
CA PRO A 100 14.33 -6.44 2.43
C PRO A 100 14.64 -4.99 2.82
N GLY A 101 15.76 -4.46 2.30
CA GLY A 101 16.02 -3.02 2.34
C GLY A 101 15.23 -2.26 1.27
N ARG A 102 15.60 -0.99 1.04
CA ARG A 102 14.91 -0.10 0.08
C ARG A 102 14.64 -0.73 -1.27
N ARG A 103 15.66 -1.35 -1.89
CA ARG A 103 15.55 -1.91 -3.25
C ARG A 103 14.55 -3.06 -3.33
N GLY A 104 14.53 -3.95 -2.33
CA GLY A 104 13.63 -5.11 -2.33
C GLY A 104 12.17 -4.70 -2.12
N LEU A 105 11.90 -3.74 -1.23
CA LEU A 105 10.55 -3.20 -1.02
C LEU A 105 10.02 -2.51 -2.28
N LEU A 106 10.84 -1.67 -2.92
CA LEU A 106 10.44 -0.99 -4.15
C LEU A 106 10.23 -1.98 -5.31
N ALA A 107 11.11 -2.98 -5.46
CA ALA A 107 10.97 -4.01 -6.48
C ALA A 107 9.69 -4.84 -6.29
N PHE A 108 9.39 -5.22 -5.04
CA PHE A 108 8.14 -5.92 -4.72
C PHE A 108 6.91 -5.08 -5.03
N GLY A 109 6.90 -3.79 -4.65
CA GLY A 109 5.80 -2.89 -4.96
C GLY A 109 5.58 -2.71 -6.47
N ILE A 110 6.66 -2.53 -7.24
CA ILE A 110 6.59 -2.44 -8.71
C ILE A 110 6.06 -3.75 -9.31
N PHE A 111 6.59 -4.88 -8.86
CA PHE A 111 6.11 -6.20 -9.30
C PHE A 111 4.61 -6.38 -9.03
N ALA A 112 4.15 -6.03 -7.82
CA ALA A 112 2.75 -6.12 -7.45
C ALA A 112 1.88 -5.23 -8.33
N ASP A 113 2.23 -3.96 -8.50
CA ASP A 113 1.42 -3.01 -9.28
C ASP A 113 1.34 -3.36 -10.78
N LEU A 114 2.46 -3.78 -11.37
CA LEU A 114 2.49 -4.21 -12.77
C LEU A 114 1.78 -5.55 -12.95
N GLY A 115 1.96 -6.49 -12.02
CA GLY A 115 1.32 -7.80 -12.06
C GLY A 115 -0.20 -7.69 -11.94
N ILE A 116 -0.69 -6.87 -11.00
CA ILE A 116 -2.14 -6.61 -10.84
C ILE A 116 -2.68 -5.92 -12.10
N ALA A 117 -2.02 -4.87 -12.60
CA ALA A 117 -2.46 -4.16 -13.79
C ALA A 117 -2.58 -5.10 -15.00
N ALA A 118 -1.56 -5.92 -15.25
CA ALA A 118 -1.60 -6.90 -16.32
C ALA A 118 -2.72 -7.93 -16.10
N ALA A 119 -2.89 -8.42 -14.87
CA ALA A 119 -3.91 -9.41 -14.53
C ALA A 119 -5.34 -8.89 -14.69
N VAL A 120 -5.63 -7.61 -14.39
CA VAL A 120 -7.00 -7.07 -14.55
C VAL A 120 -7.29 -6.63 -15.99
N LEU A 121 -6.28 -6.18 -16.74
CA LEU A 121 -6.47 -5.74 -18.12
C LEU A 121 -6.58 -6.90 -19.12
N LEU A 122 -5.99 -8.06 -18.82
CA LEU A 122 -6.01 -9.24 -19.68
C LEU A 122 -7.19 -10.19 -19.41
N VAL A 123 -7.94 -9.98 -18.32
CA VAL A 123 -9.16 -10.75 -18.05
C VAL A 123 -10.25 -10.31 -19.03
N PRO A 124 -10.83 -11.23 -19.81
CA PRO A 124 -11.89 -10.89 -20.75
C PRO A 124 -13.18 -10.43 -20.04
N ASP A 125 -13.57 -11.13 -18.97
CA ASP A 125 -14.77 -10.78 -18.19
C ASP A 125 -14.55 -9.51 -17.36
N ARG A 126 -15.24 -8.42 -17.73
CA ARG A 126 -15.09 -7.13 -17.07
C ARG A 126 -15.65 -7.11 -15.67
N SER A 127 -16.66 -7.92 -15.37
CA SER A 127 -17.16 -8.03 -14.01
C SER A 127 -16.06 -8.56 -13.08
N SER A 128 -15.39 -9.65 -13.46
CA SER A 128 -14.24 -10.20 -12.74
C SER A 128 -13.04 -9.25 -12.73
N ALA A 129 -12.81 -8.49 -13.81
CA ALA A 129 -11.74 -7.48 -13.85
C ALA A 129 -11.98 -6.35 -12.84
N THR A 130 -13.22 -5.82 -12.73
CA THR A 130 -13.56 -4.80 -11.73
C THR A 130 -13.37 -5.31 -10.31
N PHE A 131 -13.74 -6.56 -10.03
CA PHE A 131 -13.48 -7.18 -8.74
C PHE A 131 -11.97 -7.34 -8.48
N GLY A 132 -11.21 -7.75 -9.50
CA GLY A 132 -9.75 -7.90 -9.41
C GLY A 132 -9.01 -6.61 -9.05
N CYS A 133 -9.58 -5.45 -9.36
CA CYS A 133 -9.00 -4.15 -8.99
C CYS A 133 -8.95 -3.93 -7.45
N THR A 134 -9.75 -4.66 -6.66
CA THR A 134 -9.69 -4.61 -5.18
C THR A 134 -8.31 -4.97 -4.64
N VAL A 135 -7.53 -5.76 -5.38
CA VAL A 135 -6.17 -6.16 -4.98
C VAL A 135 -5.23 -4.95 -4.89
N PHE A 136 -5.49 -3.86 -5.63
CA PHE A 136 -4.73 -2.62 -5.44
C PHE A 136 -4.86 -2.03 -4.04
N ALA A 137 -6.01 -2.18 -3.36
CA ALA A 137 -6.16 -1.71 -1.98
C ALA A 137 -5.25 -2.49 -1.01
N VAL A 138 -5.04 -3.79 -1.30
CA VAL A 138 -4.11 -4.64 -0.54
C VAL A 138 -2.67 -4.15 -0.74
N THR A 139 -2.26 -3.89 -1.98
CA THR A 139 -0.95 -3.30 -2.27
C THR A 139 -0.80 -1.89 -1.70
N GLY A 140 -1.88 -1.13 -1.62
CA GLY A 140 -1.94 0.17 -0.93
C GLY A 140 -1.66 0.06 0.57
N THR A 141 -2.00 -1.07 1.20
CA THR A 141 -1.64 -1.34 2.61
C THR A 141 -0.13 -1.58 2.75
N PHE A 142 0.48 -2.33 1.82
CA PHE A 142 1.93 -2.45 1.75
C PHE A 142 2.59 -1.08 1.58
N ALA A 143 2.07 -0.26 0.66
CA ALA A 143 2.54 1.08 0.39
C ALA A 143 2.45 1.98 1.63
N THR A 144 1.36 1.84 2.38
CA THR A 144 1.09 2.59 3.62
C THR A 144 2.13 2.30 4.71
N LEU A 145 2.64 1.09 4.78
CA LEU A 145 3.48 0.65 5.89
C LEU A 145 4.97 0.77 5.61
N PHE A 146 5.39 0.56 4.35
CA PHE A 146 6.80 0.24 4.06
C PHE A 146 7.53 1.21 3.15
N VAL A 147 6.85 2.15 2.49
CA VAL A 147 7.46 3.04 1.50
C VAL A 147 7.11 4.51 1.75
N SER A 148 7.83 5.41 1.08
CA SER A 148 7.62 6.87 1.22
C SER A 148 6.25 7.34 0.73
N ALA A 149 5.80 8.50 1.23
CA ALA A 149 4.61 9.20 0.76
C ALA A 149 4.58 9.40 -0.77
N ARG A 150 5.73 9.75 -1.38
CA ARG A 150 5.85 9.92 -2.84
C ARG A 150 5.53 8.63 -3.61
N TRP A 151 5.99 7.49 -3.09
CA TRP A 151 5.72 6.19 -3.69
C TRP A 151 4.26 5.81 -3.52
N LEU A 152 3.70 6.04 -2.33
CA LEU A 152 2.27 5.84 -2.07
C LEU A 152 1.41 6.63 -3.06
N VAL A 153 1.70 7.91 -3.27
CA VAL A 153 0.96 8.74 -4.23
C VAL A 153 1.12 8.19 -5.64
N ALA A 154 2.32 7.75 -6.04
CA ALA A 154 2.51 7.12 -7.34
C ALA A 154 1.67 5.84 -7.51
N HIS A 155 1.64 4.99 -6.48
CA HIS A 155 0.78 3.81 -6.44
C HIS A 155 -0.71 4.16 -6.52
N VAL A 156 -1.17 5.16 -5.79
CA VAL A 156 -2.57 5.64 -5.83
C VAL A 156 -2.92 6.15 -7.22
N VAL A 157 -2.06 6.95 -7.85
CA VAL A 157 -2.28 7.43 -9.22
C VAL A 157 -2.33 6.27 -10.21
N TRP A 158 -1.39 5.33 -10.11
CA TRP A 158 -1.33 4.15 -10.97
C TRP A 158 -2.60 3.28 -10.84
N SER A 159 -2.90 2.85 -9.63
CA SER A 159 -4.05 2.00 -9.33
C SER A 159 -5.38 2.65 -9.69
N THR A 160 -5.54 3.96 -9.46
CA THR A 160 -6.73 4.73 -9.88
C THR A 160 -6.85 4.75 -11.40
N THR A 161 -5.73 4.96 -12.12
CA THR A 161 -5.72 4.99 -13.58
C THR A 161 -6.13 3.65 -14.17
N ILE A 162 -5.54 2.56 -13.68
CA ILE A 162 -5.88 1.20 -14.13
C ILE A 162 -7.33 0.86 -13.79
N THR A 163 -7.77 1.14 -12.56
CA THR A 163 -9.15 0.89 -12.12
C THR A 163 -10.14 1.66 -12.97
N THR A 164 -9.89 2.95 -13.23
CA THR A 164 -10.73 3.78 -14.11
C THR A 164 -10.78 3.19 -15.52
N THR A 165 -9.64 2.74 -16.06
CA THR A 165 -9.59 2.10 -17.37
C THR A 165 -10.47 0.85 -17.42
N VAL A 166 -10.37 -0.03 -16.42
CA VAL A 166 -11.20 -1.25 -16.34
C VAL A 166 -12.69 -0.92 -16.23
N PHE A 167 -13.05 0.11 -15.45
CA PHE A 167 -14.44 0.55 -15.30
C PHE A 167 -15.00 1.16 -16.58
N VAL A 168 -14.21 1.98 -17.29
CA VAL A 168 -14.60 2.53 -18.59
C VAL A 168 -14.81 1.39 -19.60
N LEU A 169 -13.92 0.40 -19.64
CA LEU A 169 -14.08 -0.77 -20.52
C LEU A 169 -15.34 -1.57 -20.16
N ALA A 170 -15.60 -1.79 -18.87
CA ALA A 170 -16.82 -2.46 -18.40
C ALA A 170 -18.10 -1.71 -18.82
N TYR A 171 -18.08 -0.38 -18.76
CA TYR A 171 -19.19 0.46 -19.22
C TYR A 171 -19.42 0.35 -20.73
N LEU A 172 -18.34 0.39 -21.51
CA LEU A 172 -18.40 0.34 -22.97
C LEU A 172 -18.88 -1.03 -23.50
N GLU A 173 -18.56 -2.12 -22.81
CA GLU A 173 -19.03 -3.46 -23.18
C GLU A 173 -20.52 -3.68 -22.84
N GLY A 174 -21.08 -2.90 -21.90
CA GLY A 174 -22.52 -2.89 -21.64
C GLY A 174 -23.04 -4.07 -20.81
N ASP A 175 -22.15 -4.92 -20.29
CA ASP A 175 -22.49 -6.12 -19.52
C ASP A 175 -23.06 -5.83 -18.12
N VAL A 176 -22.86 -4.61 -17.61
CA VAL A 176 -23.25 -4.21 -16.25
C VAL A 176 -23.99 -2.89 -16.29
N ASP A 177 -25.14 -2.83 -15.61
CA ASP A 177 -25.91 -1.60 -15.45
C ASP A 177 -25.06 -0.47 -14.82
N ILE A 178 -25.24 0.75 -15.33
CA ILE A 178 -24.44 1.92 -14.91
C ILE A 178 -24.57 2.21 -13.42
N THR A 179 -25.74 2.01 -12.81
CA THR A 179 -25.93 2.26 -11.38
C THR A 179 -25.16 1.23 -10.53
N THR A 180 -25.13 -0.02 -11.00
CA THR A 180 -24.31 -1.08 -10.38
C THR A 180 -22.82 -0.77 -10.50
N LEU A 181 -22.39 -0.29 -11.67
CA LEU A 181 -21.00 0.09 -11.89
C LEU A 181 -20.59 1.28 -11.01
N LEU A 182 -21.43 2.30 -10.89
CA LEU A 182 -21.18 3.44 -9.99
C LEU A 182 -21.14 3.05 -8.51
N ALA A 183 -22.04 2.15 -8.08
CA ALA A 183 -22.02 1.63 -6.71
C ALA A 183 -20.71 0.89 -6.38
N ARG A 184 -20.28 -0.01 -7.28
CA ARG A 184 -18.99 -0.72 -7.16
C ARG A 184 -17.81 0.25 -7.17
N GLY A 185 -17.83 1.20 -8.10
CA GLY A 185 -16.78 2.19 -8.29
C GLY A 185 -16.60 3.06 -7.05
N THR A 186 -17.68 3.56 -6.46
CA THR A 186 -17.61 4.45 -5.28
C THR A 186 -16.86 3.80 -4.12
N VAL A 187 -17.18 2.54 -3.81
CA VAL A 187 -16.51 1.80 -2.74
C VAL A 187 -15.06 1.51 -3.09
N LEU A 188 -14.81 1.05 -4.32
CA LEU A 188 -13.48 0.65 -4.75
C LEU A 188 -12.51 1.84 -4.84
N PHE A 189 -12.92 2.96 -5.42
CA PHE A 189 -12.09 4.17 -5.49
C PHE A 189 -11.78 4.69 -4.09
N GLY A 190 -12.73 4.66 -3.15
CA GLY A 190 -12.47 4.98 -1.76
C GLY A 190 -11.39 4.08 -1.14
N ALA A 191 -11.49 2.76 -1.37
CA ALA A 191 -10.53 1.77 -0.87
C ALA A 191 -9.12 1.90 -1.48
N VAL A 192 -9.03 2.25 -2.76
CA VAL A 192 -7.76 2.34 -3.50
C VAL A 192 -7.09 3.71 -3.32
N THR A 193 -7.84 4.77 -3.01
CA THR A 193 -7.30 6.14 -2.91
C THR A 193 -7.30 6.67 -1.48
N LEU A 194 -8.47 6.87 -0.89
CA LEU A 194 -8.63 7.57 0.39
C LEU A 194 -8.08 6.76 1.56
N VAL A 195 -8.39 5.46 1.61
CA VAL A 195 -7.96 4.57 2.68
C VAL A 195 -6.43 4.55 2.84
N PRO A 196 -5.62 4.27 1.80
CA PRO A 196 -4.16 4.23 1.96
C PRO A 196 -3.57 5.61 2.29
N ILE A 197 -4.09 6.71 1.72
CA ILE A 197 -3.62 8.07 2.06
C ILE A 197 -3.90 8.38 3.54
N PHE A 198 -5.12 8.15 3.99
CA PHE A 198 -5.54 8.39 5.36
C PHE A 198 -4.73 7.53 6.35
N ALA A 199 -4.60 6.24 6.05
CA ALA A 199 -3.85 5.31 6.86
C ALA A 199 -2.36 5.67 6.91
N HIS A 200 -1.77 6.11 5.79
CA HIS A 200 -0.37 6.52 5.76
C HIS A 200 -0.15 7.81 6.55
N LEU A 201 -1.00 8.83 6.38
CA LEU A 201 -0.92 10.05 7.20
C LEU A 201 -0.97 9.73 8.70
N THR A 202 -1.94 8.91 9.11
CA THR A 202 -2.09 8.48 10.51
C THR A 202 -0.90 7.66 10.99
N TRP A 203 -0.40 6.74 10.16
CA TRP A 203 0.76 5.92 10.49
C TRP A 203 2.01 6.78 10.69
N ARG A 204 2.23 7.77 9.81
CA ARG A 204 3.38 8.69 9.91
C ARG A 204 3.30 9.57 11.15
N THR A 205 2.13 10.07 11.52
CA THR A 205 1.97 10.87 12.76
C THR A 205 2.25 10.03 14.00
N LEU A 206 1.64 8.84 14.09
CA LEU A 206 1.88 7.90 15.20
C LEU A 206 3.36 7.49 15.30
N TYR A 207 3.98 7.22 14.16
CA TYR A 207 5.40 6.86 14.08
C TYR A 207 6.29 7.98 14.60
N ARG A 208 6.02 9.21 14.17
CA ARG A 208 6.76 10.40 14.60
C ARG A 208 6.59 10.67 16.10
N ASP A 209 5.37 10.56 16.61
CA ASP A 209 5.07 10.76 18.04
C ASP A 209 5.77 9.69 18.89
N ALA A 210 5.83 8.44 18.41
CA ALA A 210 6.58 7.37 19.05
C ALA A 210 8.10 7.68 19.09
N GLN A 211 8.67 8.18 17.98
CA GLN A 211 10.09 8.58 17.95
C GLN A 211 10.41 9.74 18.89
N TYR A 212 9.51 10.72 19.03
CA TYR A 212 9.70 11.82 19.96
C TYR A 212 9.53 11.38 21.43
N SER A 213 8.65 10.42 21.72
CA SER A 213 8.46 9.88 23.07
C SER A 213 9.68 9.13 23.61
N ASP A 214 10.57 8.65 22.74
CA ASP A 214 11.82 8.00 23.15
C ASP A 214 12.87 9.00 23.66
N ARG A 215 12.66 10.31 23.46
CA ARG A 215 13.52 11.39 23.96
C ARG A 215 12.86 12.15 25.11
N ASP A 216 13.64 12.43 26.15
CA ASP A 216 13.24 13.25 27.28
C ASP A 216 13.14 14.72 26.85
N PRO A 217 11.99 15.40 27.06
CA PRO A 217 11.76 16.76 26.55
C PRO A 217 12.54 17.85 27.29
N LEU A 218 13.05 17.59 28.50
CA LEU A 218 13.84 18.55 29.28
C LEU A 218 15.33 18.48 28.97
N THR A 219 15.81 17.31 28.55
CA THR A 219 17.25 17.07 28.34
C THR A 219 17.64 16.72 26.91
N GLY A 220 16.68 16.34 26.07
CA GLY A 220 16.93 15.81 24.72
C GLY A 220 17.61 14.43 24.70
N LEU A 221 17.88 13.84 25.87
CA LEU A 221 18.51 12.53 26.03
C LEU A 221 17.48 11.42 25.85
N PHE A 222 17.92 10.19 25.55
CA PHE A 222 17.01 9.04 25.49
C PHE A 222 16.37 8.79 26.87
N ASN A 223 15.07 8.60 26.88
CA ASN A 223 14.32 8.25 28.08
C ASN A 223 14.79 6.87 28.59
N ARG A 224 14.62 6.57 29.90
CA ARG A 224 14.96 5.26 30.49
C ARG A 224 14.27 4.07 29.83
N ARG A 225 13.18 4.30 29.08
CA ARG A 225 12.45 3.31 28.28
C ARG A 225 13.06 3.07 26.87
N GLY A 226 13.97 3.94 26.43
CA GLY A 226 14.70 3.84 25.17
C GLY A 226 16.10 3.20 25.28
N LEU A 227 16.53 2.78 26.48
CA LEU A 227 17.76 2.00 26.76
C LEU A 227 17.48 0.48 26.77
#